data_AF-A0A2H0B273-F1
#
_entry.id   AF-A0A2H0B273-F1
#
_cell.length_a   1.000
_cell.length_b   1.000
_cell.length_c   1.000
_cell.angle_alpha   90.00
_cell.angle_beta   90.00
_cell.angle_gamma   90.00
#
_symmetry.space_group_name_H-M   'P 1'
#
loop_
_entity.id
_entity.type
_entity.pdbx_description
1 polymer ?
#
loop_
_entity_poly.entity_id
_entity_poly.type
_entity_poly.pdbx_seq_one_letter_code
_entity_poly.pdbx_strand_id
1 'polypeptide(L)'
;MKEIVPSDSRYIPLTQQKWCCVPTCLQMVMLKHKIPLLPAELIGNYLGLIVPKSAKKYFFNVRTGSRPTSGFGTQANKVRFAPNKALRRLGIPLKITWSLINKFKDLDQFRDYLARAETGDKDILVCFDWPSLFNKKEKEHWGHVCVLDKVYLKEDKVRIIDPDWEGPKWRMVKIKDLFRAMVIHGPKNSGGFWELSRR
;
A
#
# COMPACT_ATOMS: atom_id res chain seq x y z
N MET A 1 5.31 -23.59 -15.77
CA MET A 1 5.41 -22.42 -14.85
C MET A 1 5.32 -22.98 -13.45
N LYS A 2 6.29 -22.72 -12.56
CA LYS A 2 6.10 -23.03 -11.13
C LYS A 2 4.87 -22.25 -10.68
N GLU A 3 3.89 -22.97 -10.18
CA GLU A 3 2.68 -22.38 -9.62
C GLU A 3 3.09 -21.42 -8.50
N ILE A 4 2.46 -20.25 -8.47
CA ILE A 4 2.78 -19.20 -7.51
C ILE A 4 1.96 -19.52 -6.26
N VAL A 5 2.50 -20.42 -5.44
CA VAL A 5 1.80 -20.98 -4.28
C VAL A 5 1.92 -20.02 -3.10
N PRO A 6 0.84 -19.77 -2.33
CA PRO A 6 0.90 -18.98 -1.09
C PRO A 6 2.00 -19.39 -0.09
N SER A 7 2.53 -20.60 -0.20
CA SER A 7 3.49 -21.19 0.74
C SER A 7 4.85 -20.49 0.80
N ASP A 8 5.22 -19.70 -0.21
CA ASP A 8 6.47 -18.93 -0.22
C ASP A 8 6.26 -17.43 0.09
N SER A 9 5.05 -17.05 0.52
CA SER A 9 4.73 -15.68 0.90
C SER A 9 5.30 -15.34 2.28
N ARG A 10 5.77 -14.10 2.45
CA ARG A 10 6.34 -13.61 3.73
C ARG A 10 5.28 -13.12 4.71
N TYR A 11 4.03 -12.96 4.26
CA TYR A 11 2.96 -12.33 5.02
C TYR A 11 1.69 -13.18 5.01
N ILE A 12 0.94 -13.09 6.10
CA ILE A 12 -0.44 -13.58 6.14
C ILE A 12 -1.32 -12.49 5.50
N PRO A 13 -2.05 -12.79 4.41
CA PRO A 13 -2.88 -11.80 3.73
C PRO A 13 -4.09 -11.43 4.60
N LEU A 14 -4.43 -10.14 4.62
CA LEU A 14 -5.63 -9.63 5.29
C LEU A 14 -6.54 -8.92 4.28
N THR A 15 -7.86 -9.04 4.47
CA THR A 15 -8.85 -8.30 3.69
C THR A 15 -9.17 -6.99 4.38
N GLN A 16 -9.17 -5.88 3.64
CA GLN A 16 -9.55 -4.58 4.18
C GLN A 16 -11.07 -4.48 4.34
N GLN A 17 -11.50 -3.71 5.33
CA GLN A 17 -12.73 -2.94 5.20
C GLN A 17 -12.54 -1.86 4.13
N LYS A 18 -13.60 -1.53 3.38
CA LYS A 18 -13.50 -0.58 2.26
C LYS A 18 -12.80 0.73 2.68
N TRP A 19 -11.87 1.23 1.86
CA TRP A 19 -11.02 2.42 2.09
C TRP A 19 -9.93 2.29 3.18
N CYS A 20 -9.75 1.10 3.77
CA CYS A 20 -8.72 0.82 4.78
C CYS A 20 -7.49 0.07 4.22
N CYS A 21 -7.16 0.25 2.94
CA CYS A 21 -6.03 -0.45 2.30
C CYS A 21 -4.70 -0.23 3.04
N VAL A 22 -4.38 1.02 3.40
CA VAL A 22 -3.15 1.35 4.14
C VAL A 22 -3.13 0.71 5.54
N PRO A 23 -4.13 0.91 6.43
CA PRO A 23 -4.19 0.22 7.71
C PRO A 23 -4.05 -1.29 7.61
N THR A 24 -4.71 -1.91 6.63
CA THR A 24 -4.68 -3.37 6.46
C THR A 24 -3.29 -3.84 6.04
N CYS A 25 -2.62 -3.12 5.15
CA CYS A 25 -1.21 -3.39 4.80
C CYS A 25 -0.27 -3.23 6.01
N LEU A 26 -0.50 -2.23 6.86
CA LEU A 26 0.25 -2.08 8.11
C LEU A 26 0.02 -3.26 9.05
N GLN A 27 -1.22 -3.75 9.17
CA GLN A 27 -1.53 -4.93 9.98
C GLN A 27 -0.83 -6.20 9.46
N MET A 28 -0.70 -6.38 8.14
CA MET A 28 0.06 -7.50 7.58
C MET A 28 1.54 -7.45 7.99
N VAL A 29 2.16 -6.26 7.96
CA VAL A 29 3.53 -6.07 8.45
C VAL A 29 3.60 -6.27 9.97
N MET A 30 2.64 -5.76 10.73
CA MET A 30 2.56 -5.96 12.18
C MET A 30 2.49 -7.46 12.55
N LEU A 31 1.66 -8.24 11.84
CA LEU A 31 1.58 -9.70 12.03
C LEU A 31 2.93 -10.39 11.78
N LYS A 32 3.60 -10.07 10.66
CA LYS A 32 4.94 -10.62 10.36
C LYS A 32 5.91 -10.38 11.51
N HIS A 33 5.84 -9.20 12.14
CA HIS A 33 6.72 -8.80 13.25
C HIS A 33 6.20 -9.14 14.65
N LYS A 34 5.12 -9.93 14.77
CA LYS A 34 4.48 -10.27 16.05
C LYS A 34 4.08 -9.05 16.89
N ILE A 35 3.76 -7.94 16.22
CA ILE A 35 3.24 -6.73 16.85
C ILE A 35 1.73 -6.91 17.07
N PRO A 36 1.19 -6.68 18.28
CA PRO A 36 -0.24 -6.78 18.53
C PRO A 36 -1.05 -5.92 17.56
N LEU A 37 -2.08 -6.51 16.97
CA LEU A 37 -2.94 -5.81 16.02
C LEU A 37 -3.84 -4.79 16.72
N LEU A 38 -3.97 -3.63 16.08
CA LEU A 38 -5.00 -2.64 16.40
C LEU A 38 -6.07 -2.66 15.30
N PRO A 39 -7.32 -2.24 15.58
CA PRO A 39 -8.36 -2.14 14.56
C PRO A 39 -7.91 -1.28 13.36
N ALA A 40 -8.21 -1.74 12.15
CA ALA A 40 -7.82 -1.04 10.92
C ALA A 40 -8.41 0.38 10.87
N GLU A 41 -9.64 0.58 11.34
CA GLU A 41 -10.25 1.91 11.41
C GLU A 41 -9.56 2.83 12.42
N LEU A 42 -9.03 2.29 13.54
CA LEU A 42 -8.29 3.08 14.53
C LEU A 42 -7.00 3.61 13.90
N ILE A 43 -6.23 2.72 13.26
CA ILE A 43 -5.02 3.10 12.51
C ILE A 43 -5.39 4.11 11.42
N GLY A 44 -6.45 3.82 10.66
CA GLY A 44 -6.98 4.68 9.61
C GLY A 44 -7.34 6.07 10.14
N ASN A 45 -8.00 6.18 11.29
CA ASN A 45 -8.38 7.44 11.89
C ASN A 45 -7.15 8.31 12.18
N TYR A 46 -6.08 7.75 12.74
CA TYR A 46 -4.84 8.51 12.98
C TYR A 46 -4.10 8.87 11.69
N LEU A 47 -4.30 8.09 10.62
CA LEU A 47 -3.85 8.39 9.26
C LEU A 47 -4.82 9.28 8.48
N GLY A 48 -5.84 9.85 9.14
CA GLY A 48 -6.75 10.80 8.54
C GLY A 48 -7.78 10.18 7.57
N LEU A 49 -8.17 8.92 7.77
CA LEU A 49 -9.20 8.22 6.98
C LEU A 49 -10.46 9.08 6.79
N ILE A 50 -10.81 9.32 5.52
CA ILE A 50 -12.04 9.97 5.07
C ILE A 50 -12.83 8.98 4.22
N VAL A 51 -14.12 8.81 4.53
CA VAL A 51 -15.04 7.97 3.76
C VAL A 51 -16.26 8.79 3.29
N PRO A 52 -17.03 8.30 2.29
CA PRO A 52 -18.29 8.93 1.92
C PRO A 52 -19.25 9.04 3.10
N LYS A 53 -20.06 10.11 3.17
CA LYS A 53 -21.04 10.31 4.26
C LYS A 53 -22.02 9.13 4.37
N SER A 54 -22.45 8.56 3.24
CA SER A 54 -23.32 7.38 3.18
C SER A 54 -22.72 6.12 3.81
N ALA A 55 -21.39 6.05 3.90
CA ALA A 55 -20.69 4.90 4.42
C ALA A 55 -20.34 5.01 5.91
N LYS A 56 -20.53 6.18 6.53
CA LYS A 56 -20.19 6.43 7.95
C LYS A 56 -20.76 5.36 8.89
N LYS A 57 -21.96 4.86 8.62
CA LYS A 57 -22.66 3.84 9.41
C LYS A 57 -21.94 2.48 9.48
N TYR A 58 -20.99 2.23 8.59
CA TYR A 58 -20.19 0.99 8.58
C TYR A 58 -18.89 1.11 9.37
N PHE A 59 -18.65 2.24 10.04
CA PHE A 59 -17.41 2.52 10.78
C PHE A 59 -17.75 2.96 12.21
N PHE A 60 -16.92 2.58 13.17
CA PHE A 60 -17.08 3.03 14.56
C PHE A 60 -16.56 4.46 14.76
N ASN A 61 -15.45 4.83 14.09
CA ASN A 61 -14.86 6.17 14.22
C ASN A 61 -14.13 6.62 12.94
N VAL A 62 -14.84 7.36 12.09
CA VAL A 62 -14.34 7.81 10.79
C VAL A 62 -14.68 9.27 10.51
N ARG A 63 -13.84 9.93 9.70
CA ARG A 63 -14.16 11.26 9.16
C ARG A 63 -14.95 11.11 7.86
N THR A 64 -15.83 12.06 7.61
CA THR A 64 -16.55 12.16 6.35
C THR A 64 -16.31 13.53 5.73
N GLY A 65 -16.42 13.64 4.41
CA GLY A 65 -16.24 14.91 3.72
C GLY A 65 -16.35 14.75 2.20
N SER A 66 -15.97 15.80 1.48
CA SER A 66 -15.78 15.74 0.04
C SER A 66 -14.70 14.73 -0.34
N ARG A 67 -14.83 14.15 -1.54
CA ARG A 67 -13.86 13.18 -2.07
C ARG A 67 -12.49 13.85 -2.23
N PRO A 68 -11.43 13.36 -1.56
CA PRO A 68 -10.08 13.85 -1.78
C PRO A 68 -9.59 13.55 -3.21
N THR A 69 -8.62 14.31 -3.71
CA THR A 69 -8.04 14.11 -5.05
C THR A 69 -7.51 12.69 -5.27
N SER A 70 -6.92 12.07 -4.24
CA SER A 70 -6.41 10.69 -4.30
C SER A 70 -7.48 9.62 -4.07
N GLY A 71 -8.76 10.01 -3.96
CA GLY A 71 -9.86 9.15 -3.56
C GLY A 71 -10.11 9.13 -2.05
N PHE A 72 -11.20 8.47 -1.65
CA PHE A 72 -11.50 8.18 -0.25
C PHE A 72 -10.48 7.19 0.32
N GLY A 73 -10.20 7.29 1.63
CA GLY A 73 -9.14 6.54 2.28
C GLY A 73 -8.29 7.41 3.19
N THR A 74 -7.15 6.86 3.62
CA THR A 74 -6.18 7.58 4.45
C THR A 74 -5.56 8.76 3.72
N GLN A 75 -5.15 9.76 4.49
CA GLN A 75 -4.60 11.02 3.99
C GLN A 75 -3.14 11.17 4.42
N ALA A 76 -2.37 10.08 4.26
CA ALA A 76 -1.00 9.92 4.77
C ALA A 76 0.00 10.96 4.21
N ASN A 77 -0.31 11.57 3.07
CA ASN A 77 0.50 12.63 2.46
C ASN A 77 0.36 13.99 3.17
N LYS A 78 -0.65 14.18 4.02
CA LYS A 78 -0.86 15.45 4.75
C LYS A 78 -0.02 15.45 6.03
N VAL A 79 0.73 16.52 6.27
CA VAL A 79 1.62 16.67 7.45
C VAL A 79 0.93 16.33 8.77
N ARG A 80 -0.32 16.78 8.95
CA ARG A 80 -1.09 16.51 10.18
C ARG A 80 -1.41 15.03 10.42
N PHE A 81 -1.42 14.22 9.36
CA PHE A 81 -1.69 12.77 9.36
C PHE A 81 -0.46 11.94 8.97
N ALA A 82 0.74 12.52 9.10
CA ALA A 82 1.98 11.86 8.75
C ALA A 82 2.10 10.47 9.43
N PRO A 83 2.37 9.38 8.69
CA PRO A 83 2.32 8.02 9.23
C PRO A 83 3.20 7.80 10.45
N ASN A 84 4.42 8.33 10.47
CA ASN A 84 5.30 8.18 11.63
C ASN A 84 4.75 8.83 12.91
N LYS A 85 3.98 9.92 12.78
CA LYS A 85 3.29 10.56 13.91
C LYS A 85 2.12 9.71 14.39
N ALA A 86 1.34 9.14 13.46
CA ALA A 86 0.26 8.21 13.78
C ALA A 86 0.79 6.96 14.52
N LEU A 87 1.81 6.30 13.96
CA LEU A 87 2.42 5.10 14.54
C LEU A 87 2.96 5.35 15.96
N ARG A 88 3.59 6.51 16.22
CA ARG A 88 4.03 6.91 17.58
C ARG A 88 2.87 6.99 18.56
N ARG A 89 1.80 7.69 18.17
CA ARG A 89 0.65 7.92 19.05
C ARG A 89 -0.11 6.63 19.38
N LEU A 90 -0.03 5.63 18.50
CA LEU A 90 -0.64 4.33 18.69
C LEU A 90 0.30 3.30 19.34
N GLY A 91 1.52 3.67 19.70
CA GLY A 91 2.50 2.74 20.27
C GLY A 91 2.95 1.63 19.31
N ILE A 92 2.75 1.80 17.99
CA ILE A 92 3.18 0.82 16.99
C ILE A 92 4.68 1.02 16.72
N PRO A 93 5.55 0.02 16.98
CA PRO A 93 7.01 0.14 16.91
C PRO A 93 7.54 0.04 15.46
N LEU A 94 6.88 0.72 14.53
CA LEU A 94 7.25 0.78 13.11
C LEU A 94 7.57 2.22 12.70
N LYS A 95 8.50 2.36 11.77
CA LYS A 95 8.82 3.60 11.05
C LYS A 95 8.57 3.37 9.57
N ILE A 96 8.09 4.42 8.89
CA ILE A 96 7.92 4.46 7.44
C ILE A 96 8.87 5.50 6.86
N THR A 97 9.59 5.11 5.82
CA THR A 97 10.36 6.01 4.95
C THR A 97 9.87 5.87 3.51
N TRP A 98 10.05 6.92 2.71
CA TRP A 98 9.46 7.01 1.38
C TRP A 98 10.52 6.95 0.30
N SER A 99 10.34 6.03 -0.63
CA SER A 99 11.04 5.96 -1.91
C SER A 99 10.02 6.27 -3.01
N LEU A 100 9.68 7.56 -3.12
CA LEU A 100 8.66 8.06 -4.05
C LEU A 100 9.08 7.92 -5.51
N ILE A 101 8.09 7.88 -6.40
CA ILE A 101 8.30 7.58 -7.82
C ILE A 101 9.28 8.53 -8.52
N ASN A 102 9.35 9.79 -8.09
CA ASN A 102 10.27 10.79 -8.65
C ASN A 102 11.75 10.56 -8.29
N LYS A 103 12.07 9.59 -7.41
CA LYS A 103 13.45 9.14 -7.18
C LYS A 103 13.98 8.21 -8.27
N PHE A 104 13.11 7.66 -9.11
CA PHE A 104 13.47 6.76 -10.20
C PHE A 104 13.35 7.52 -11.50
N LYS A 105 14.48 7.75 -12.18
CA LYS A 105 14.49 8.48 -13.46
C LYS A 105 13.83 7.67 -14.58
N ASP A 106 13.98 6.36 -14.52
CA ASP A 106 13.58 5.41 -15.55
C ASP A 106 13.22 4.05 -14.93
N LEU A 107 12.80 3.13 -15.81
CA LEU A 107 12.41 1.79 -15.43
C LEU A 107 13.60 0.95 -14.92
N ASP A 108 14.82 1.26 -15.33
CA ASP A 108 16.00 0.49 -14.96
C ASP A 108 16.41 0.81 -13.52
N GLN A 109 16.42 2.08 -13.11
CA GLN A 109 16.58 2.46 -11.71
C GLN A 109 15.47 1.88 -10.81
N PHE A 110 14.25 1.75 -11.34
CA PHE A 110 13.14 1.12 -10.64
C PHE A 110 13.38 -0.40 -10.46
N ARG A 111 13.89 -1.09 -11.49
CA ARG A 111 14.30 -2.51 -11.40
C ARG A 111 15.46 -2.72 -10.42
N ASP A 112 16.46 -1.85 -10.46
CA ASP A 112 17.58 -1.88 -9.52
C ASP A 112 17.12 -1.74 -8.07
N TYR A 113 16.12 -0.90 -7.83
CA TYR A 113 15.49 -0.79 -6.51
C TYR A 113 14.80 -2.08 -6.10
N LEU A 114 13.98 -2.67 -6.98
CA LEU A 114 13.30 -3.93 -6.70
C LEU A 114 14.29 -5.07 -6.44
N ALA A 115 15.43 -5.10 -7.15
CA ALA A 115 16.49 -6.07 -6.92
C ALA A 115 17.08 -5.95 -5.50
N ARG A 116 17.38 -4.72 -5.06
CA ARG A 116 17.85 -4.46 -3.68
C ARG A 116 16.78 -4.72 -2.63
N ALA A 117 15.51 -4.49 -2.97
CA ALA A 117 14.39 -4.71 -2.07
C ALA A 117 14.19 -6.21 -1.75
N GLU A 118 14.29 -7.09 -2.76
CA GLU A 118 14.17 -8.54 -2.59
C GLU A 118 15.33 -9.10 -1.76
N THR A 119 16.57 -8.69 -2.04
CA THR A 119 17.75 -9.19 -1.32
C THR A 119 17.85 -8.66 0.11
N GLY A 120 17.32 -7.47 0.37
CA GLY A 120 17.38 -6.83 1.69
C GLY A 120 16.27 -7.25 2.66
N ASP A 121 15.39 -8.21 2.28
CA ASP A 121 14.21 -8.65 3.05
C ASP A 121 13.39 -7.49 3.65
N LYS A 122 13.27 -6.39 2.90
CA LYS A 122 12.56 -5.20 3.38
C LYS A 122 11.05 -5.44 3.43
N ASP A 123 10.38 -4.81 4.40
CA ASP A 123 8.94 -4.64 4.39
C ASP A 123 8.60 -3.39 3.57
N ILE A 124 7.83 -3.58 2.50
CA ILE A 124 7.55 -2.50 1.55
C ILE A 124 6.06 -2.52 1.23
N LEU A 125 5.43 -1.35 1.33
CA LEU A 125 4.14 -1.10 0.70
C LEU A 125 4.37 -0.43 -0.66
N VAL A 126 3.52 -0.75 -1.62
CA VAL A 126 3.50 -0.13 -2.95
C VAL A 126 2.25 0.73 -3.07
N CYS A 127 2.43 2.01 -3.33
CA CYS A 127 1.33 2.95 -3.58
C CYS A 127 1.30 3.35 -5.04
N PHE A 128 0.17 3.12 -5.70
CA PHE A 128 0.00 3.31 -7.13
C PHE A 128 -1.46 3.67 -7.47
N ASP A 129 -1.70 4.04 -8.73
CA ASP A 129 -3.04 4.26 -9.26
C ASP A 129 -3.70 2.92 -9.61
N TRP A 130 -4.74 2.55 -8.86
CA TRP A 130 -5.39 1.24 -9.01
C TRP A 130 -6.00 1.00 -10.40
N PRO A 131 -6.76 1.95 -10.96
CA PRO A 131 -7.31 1.85 -12.31
C PRO A 131 -6.24 1.55 -13.36
N SER A 132 -5.14 2.29 -13.35
CA SER A 132 -4.05 2.10 -14.31
C SER A 132 -3.41 0.71 -14.27
N LEU A 133 -3.43 0.05 -13.11
CA LEU A 133 -2.86 -1.28 -12.94
C LEU A 133 -3.87 -2.41 -13.21
N PHE A 134 -5.11 -2.27 -12.74
CA PHE A 134 -6.07 -3.38 -12.68
C PHE A 134 -7.36 -3.16 -13.49
N ASN A 135 -7.69 -1.92 -13.84
CA ASN A 135 -8.88 -1.62 -14.63
C ASN A 135 -8.61 -0.48 -15.63
N LYS A 136 -7.83 -0.76 -16.67
CA LYS A 136 -7.37 0.23 -17.66
C LYS A 136 -8.49 0.93 -18.45
N LYS A 137 -9.75 0.47 -18.32
CA LYS A 137 -10.94 1.09 -18.94
C LYS A 137 -11.60 2.14 -18.05
N GLU A 138 -11.30 2.13 -16.77
CA GLU A 138 -11.82 3.10 -15.81
C GLU A 138 -11.23 4.49 -16.09
N LYS A 139 -12.10 5.51 -16.04
CA LYS A 139 -11.74 6.90 -16.32
C LYS A 139 -11.39 7.66 -15.06
N GLU A 140 -11.94 7.25 -13.92
CA GLU A 140 -11.57 7.82 -12.63
C GLU A 140 -10.24 7.25 -12.15
N HIS A 141 -9.44 8.08 -11.47
CA HIS A 141 -8.16 7.68 -10.89
C HIS A 141 -8.24 7.72 -9.37
N TRP A 142 -7.60 6.75 -8.70
CA TRP A 142 -7.49 6.74 -7.24
C TRP A 142 -6.31 5.89 -6.77
N GLY A 143 -5.81 6.22 -5.59
CA GLY A 143 -4.71 5.52 -4.96
C GLY A 143 -5.13 4.21 -4.35
N HIS A 144 -4.23 3.23 -4.41
CA HIS A 144 -4.33 2.01 -3.64
C HIS A 144 -2.96 1.60 -3.12
N VAL A 145 -2.97 0.84 -2.03
CA VAL A 145 -1.76 0.38 -1.38
C VAL A 145 -1.85 -1.12 -1.15
N CYS A 146 -0.79 -1.81 -1.59
CA CYS A 146 -0.59 -3.24 -1.41
C CYS A 146 0.74 -3.49 -0.69
N VAL A 147 0.95 -4.70 -0.17
CA VAL A 147 2.26 -5.16 0.31
C VAL A 147 3.06 -5.72 -0.86
N LEU A 148 4.33 -5.35 -1.02
CA LEU A 148 5.26 -6.01 -1.94
C LEU A 148 5.74 -7.32 -1.30
N ASP A 149 5.31 -8.45 -1.87
CA ASP A 149 5.62 -9.76 -1.31
C ASP A 149 6.92 -10.33 -1.86
N LYS A 150 7.02 -10.42 -3.19
CA LYS A 150 8.15 -11.03 -3.92
C LYS A 150 8.46 -10.30 -5.22
N VAL A 151 9.73 -10.29 -5.60
CA VAL A 151 10.21 -9.78 -6.89
C VAL A 151 10.77 -10.92 -7.74
N TYR A 152 10.28 -11.03 -8.97
CA TYR A 152 10.68 -12.02 -9.97
C TYR A 152 11.34 -11.30 -11.14
N LEU A 153 12.60 -10.90 -10.96
CA LEU A 153 13.32 -10.05 -11.93
C LEU A 153 13.48 -10.72 -13.30
N LYS A 154 13.75 -12.04 -13.34
CA LYS A 154 13.91 -12.79 -14.59
C LYS A 154 12.63 -12.83 -15.40
N GLU A 155 11.49 -12.84 -14.72
CA GLU A 155 10.15 -12.87 -15.29
C GLU A 155 9.54 -11.47 -15.50
N ASP A 156 10.28 -10.41 -15.17
CA ASP A 156 9.86 -8.99 -15.20
C ASP A 156 8.53 -8.74 -14.45
N LYS A 157 8.37 -9.40 -13.30
CA LYS A 157 7.14 -9.34 -12.49
C LYS A 157 7.43 -9.13 -11.01
N VAL A 158 6.43 -8.64 -10.30
CA VAL A 158 6.36 -8.69 -8.83
C VAL A 158 5.05 -9.33 -8.40
N ARG A 159 5.07 -9.94 -7.22
CA ARG A 159 3.86 -10.34 -6.50
C ARG A 159 3.56 -9.31 -5.44
N ILE A 160 2.33 -8.82 -5.44
CA ILE A 160 1.81 -7.96 -4.39
C ILE A 160 0.68 -8.68 -3.66
N ILE A 161 0.52 -8.38 -2.37
CA ILE A 161 -0.64 -8.80 -1.58
C ILE A 161 -1.62 -7.64 -1.55
N ASP A 162 -2.72 -7.82 -2.25
CA ASP A 162 -3.79 -6.85 -2.39
C ASP A 162 -4.82 -7.02 -1.26
N PRO A 163 -5.00 -6.02 -0.38
CA PRO A 163 -5.99 -6.12 0.68
C PRO A 163 -7.43 -6.00 0.17
N ASP A 164 -7.67 -5.57 -1.08
CA ASP A 164 -9.02 -5.42 -1.66
C ASP A 164 -9.84 -6.72 -1.59
N TRP A 165 -11.13 -6.57 -1.30
CA TRP A 165 -12.08 -7.66 -1.13
C TRP A 165 -12.62 -8.19 -2.46
N GLU A 166 -12.51 -7.42 -3.55
CA GLU A 166 -13.06 -7.76 -4.86
C GLU A 166 -12.14 -8.66 -5.72
N GLY A 167 -10.92 -8.96 -5.28
CA GLY A 167 -9.93 -9.66 -6.10
C GLY A 167 -9.07 -10.70 -5.38
N PRO A 168 -8.24 -11.45 -6.14
CA PRO A 168 -7.26 -12.37 -5.55
C PRO A 168 -6.29 -11.63 -4.64
N LYS A 169 -5.90 -12.26 -3.52
CA LYS A 169 -4.95 -11.67 -2.56
C LYS A 169 -3.56 -11.55 -3.12
N TRP A 170 -3.03 -12.63 -3.68
CA TRP A 170 -1.75 -12.58 -4.37
C TRP A 170 -1.97 -12.22 -5.83
N ARG A 171 -1.40 -11.10 -6.26
CA ARG A 171 -1.49 -10.62 -7.64
C ARG A 171 -0.12 -10.49 -8.26
N MET A 172 0.04 -11.09 -9.43
CA MET A 172 1.22 -10.90 -10.26
C MET A 172 1.03 -9.70 -11.16
N VAL A 173 1.98 -8.78 -11.11
CA VAL A 173 1.96 -7.57 -11.93
C VAL A 173 3.29 -7.42 -12.65
N LYS A 174 3.26 -6.97 -13.90
CA LYS A 174 4.47 -6.66 -14.65
C LYS A 174 5.14 -5.44 -14.03
N ILE A 175 6.46 -5.45 -13.91
CA ILE A 175 7.23 -4.34 -13.32
C ILE A 175 6.95 -3.02 -14.06
N LYS A 176 6.93 -3.06 -15.40
CA LYS A 176 6.62 -1.89 -16.23
C LYS A 176 5.23 -1.31 -15.99
N ASP A 177 4.22 -2.16 -15.80
CA ASP A 177 2.85 -1.71 -15.53
C ASP A 177 2.75 -1.08 -14.14
N LEU A 178 3.41 -1.66 -13.13
CA LEU A 178 3.49 -1.08 -11.78
C LEU A 178 4.20 0.28 -11.79
N PHE A 179 5.35 0.38 -12.46
CA PHE A 179 6.08 1.64 -12.61
C PHE A 179 5.19 2.72 -13.24
N ARG A 180 4.49 2.41 -14.34
CA ARG A 180 3.56 3.34 -14.99
C ARG A 180 2.42 3.76 -14.06
N ALA A 181 1.82 2.82 -13.32
CA ALA A 181 0.75 3.12 -12.38
C ALA A 181 1.21 4.03 -11.23
N MET A 182 2.45 3.87 -10.77
CA MET A 182 3.06 4.77 -9.77
C MET A 182 3.35 6.16 -10.37
N VAL A 183 3.81 6.24 -11.62
CA VAL A 183 4.07 7.52 -12.31
C VAL A 183 2.77 8.30 -12.48
N ILE A 184 1.69 7.64 -12.91
CA ILE A 184 0.36 8.25 -13.04
C ILE A 184 -0.16 8.75 -11.69
N HIS A 185 0.02 7.94 -10.62
CA HIS A 185 -0.37 8.37 -9.28
C HIS A 185 0.41 9.59 -8.80
N GLY A 186 1.71 9.63 -9.11
CA GLY A 186 2.61 10.75 -8.86
C GLY A 186 3.06 10.91 -7.41
N PRO A 187 4.17 11.63 -7.16
CA PRO A 187 4.77 11.77 -5.83
C PRO A 187 3.90 12.60 -4.86
N LYS A 188 3.09 13.55 -5.36
CA LYS A 188 2.17 14.37 -4.53
C LYS A 188 1.08 13.53 -3.85
N ASN A 189 0.71 12.40 -4.47
CA ASN A 189 -0.23 11.44 -3.91
C ASN A 189 0.47 10.27 -3.22
N SER A 190 1.80 10.37 -3.02
CA SER A 190 2.64 9.32 -2.42
C SER A 190 2.87 8.07 -3.28
N GLY A 191 2.73 8.19 -4.60
CA GLY A 191 3.09 7.12 -5.53
C GLY A 191 4.56 6.71 -5.37
N GLY A 192 4.81 5.41 -5.25
CA GLY A 192 6.14 4.85 -4.99
C GLY A 192 6.12 3.77 -3.90
N PHE A 193 7.28 3.56 -3.28
CA PHE A 193 7.49 2.55 -2.25
C PHE A 193 7.53 3.18 -0.86
N TRP A 194 6.85 2.54 0.09
CA TRP A 194 6.83 2.93 1.49
C TRP A 194 7.57 1.84 2.26
N GLU A 195 8.81 2.12 2.64
CA GLU A 195 9.67 1.17 3.33
C GLU A 195 9.36 1.21 4.84
N LEU A 196 9.05 0.05 5.42
CA LEU A 196 8.85 -0.11 6.84
C LEU A 196 10.07 -0.73 7.50
N SER A 197 10.37 -0.25 8.69
CA SER A 197 11.36 -0.85 9.57
C SER A 197 10.90 -0.75 11.01
N ARG A 198 11.43 -1.63 11.86
CA ARG A 198 11.28 -1.49 13.30
C ARG A 198 12.04 -0.26 13.79
N ARG A 199 11.50 0.36 14.83
CA ARG A 199 12.20 1.40 15.59
C ARG A 199 12.94 0.82 16.78
#